data_AF-A0A5K3FRB3-F1
#
_entry.id   AF-A0A5K3FRB3-F1
#
_cell.length_a   1.000
_cell.length_b   1.000
_cell.length_c   1.000
_cell.angle_alpha   90.00
_cell.angle_beta   90.00
_cell.angle_gamma   90.00
#
_symmetry.space_group_name_H-M   'P 1'
#
loop_
_entity.id
_entity.type
_entity.pdbx_description
1 polymer ?
#
loop_
_entity_poly.entity_id
_entity_poly.type
_entity_poly.pdbx_seq_one_letter_code
_entity_poly.pdbx_strand_id
1 'polypeptide(L)' 'MIPLLVCLLPLIRLVSADLLLPDERRAMVEFHLRLRENVYPPASNMLLLVRKRNIFLV' A
#
# COMPACT_ATOMS: atom_id res chain seq x y z
N MET A 1 11.71 -15.18 -30.51
CA MET A 1 10.54 -14.61 -29.79
C MET A 1 10.34 -15.17 -28.38
N ILE A 2 10.71 -16.43 -28.10
CA ILE A 2 10.67 -17.03 -26.75
C ILE A 2 11.53 -16.32 -25.68
N PRO A 3 12.76 -15.83 -25.93
CA PRO A 3 13.59 -15.25 -24.86
C PRO A 3 13.01 -13.95 -24.30
N LEU A 4 12.32 -13.16 -25.13
CA LEU A 4 11.63 -11.95 -24.70
C LEU A 4 10.51 -12.27 -23.69
N LEU A 5 9.77 -13.35 -23.92
CA LEU A 5 8.67 -13.77 -23.05
C LEU A 5 9.18 -14.23 -21.67
N VAL A 6 10.33 -14.93 -21.63
CA VAL A 6 10.96 -15.36 -20.37
C VAL A 6 11.45 -14.16 -19.57
N CYS A 7 12.01 -13.14 -20.22
CA CYS A 7 12.46 -11.90 -19.57
C CYS A 7 11.31 -11.05 -19.00
N LEU A 8 10.07 -11.26 -19.44
CA LEU A 8 8.89 -10.54 -18.94
C LEU A 8 8.27 -11.18 -17.68
N LEU A 9 8.57 -12.46 -17.38
CA LEU A 9 8.04 -13.17 -16.21
C LEU A 9 8.42 -12.52 -14.85
N PRO A 10 9.66 -12.04 -14.63
CA PRO A 10 10.03 -11.35 -13.40
C PRO A 10 9.30 -10.00 -13.23
N LEU A 11 8.99 -9.32 -14.34
CA LEU A 11 8.27 -8.04 -14.32
C LEU A 11 6.81 -8.22 -13.87
N ILE A 12 6.19 -9.35 -14.22
CA ILE A 12 4.85 -9.72 -13.74
C ILE A 12 4.87 -9.96 -12.22
N ARG A 13 5.92 -10.59 -11.69
CA ARG A 13 6.14 -10.79 -10.25
C ARG A 13 6.35 -9.48 -9.50
N LEU A 14 7.04 -8.52 -10.10
CA LEU A 14 7.26 -7.19 -9.52
C LEU A 14 5.95 -6.39 -9.39
N VAL A 15 5.04 -6.51 -10.36
CA VAL A 15 3.71 -5.87 -10.31
C VAL A 15 2.76 -6.58 -9.35
N SER A 16 2.99 -7.86 -9.09
CA SER A 16 2.28 -8.65 -8.07
C SER A 16 2.94 -8.56 -6.69
N ALA A 17 3.65 -7.45 -6.43
CA ALA A 17 4.07 -7.04 -5.09
C ALA A 17 2.90 -7.22 -4.12
N ASP A 18 3.22 -7.91 -3.03
CA ASP A 18 2.34 -8.81 -2.32
C ASP A 18 0.96 -8.25 -1.98
N LEU A 19 -0.07 -9.04 -2.29
CA LEU A 19 -1.42 -8.80 -1.80
C LEU A 19 -1.42 -9.05 -0.29
N LEU A 20 -1.06 -8.04 0.49
CA LEU A 20 -1.05 -8.07 1.97
C LEU A 20 -2.21 -8.89 2.51
N LEU A 21 -1.93 -9.81 3.44
CA LEU A 21 -2.99 -10.58 4.09
C LEU A 21 -3.96 -9.65 4.83
N PRO A 22 -5.22 -10.06 5.08
CA PRO A 22 -6.20 -9.25 5.79
C PRO A 22 -5.69 -8.58 7.06
N ASP A 23 -4.89 -9.30 7.86
CA ASP A 23 -4.36 -8.79 9.12
C ASP A 23 -3.22 -7.80 8.93
N GLU A 24 -2.31 -8.06 7.99
CA GLU A 24 -1.23 -7.13 7.62
C GLU A 24 -1.81 -5.80 7.11
N ARG A 25 -2.94 -5.86 6.39
CA ARG A 25 -3.65 -4.66 5.94
C ARG A 25 -4.24 -3.86 7.08
N ARG A 26 -4.82 -4.53 8.09
CA ARG A 26 -5.37 -3.85 9.27
C ARG A 26 -4.25 -3.18 10.07
N ALA A 27 -3.16 -3.91 10.29
CA ALA A 27 -1.97 -3.39 10.97
C ALA A 27 -1.40 -2.16 10.24
N MET A 28 -1.34 -2.19 8.91
CA MET A 28 -0.82 -1.06 8.15
C MET A 28 -1.72 0.19 8.19
N VAL A 29 -3.04 0.02 8.17
CA VAL A 29 -3.99 1.13 8.35
C VAL A 29 -3.84 1.73 9.74
N GLU A 30 -3.80 0.90 10.77
CA GLU A 30 -3.67 1.35 12.16
C GLU A 30 -2.35 2.09 12.39
N PHE A 31 -1.25 1.60 11.83
CA PHE A 31 0.05 2.28 11.86
C PHE A 31 -0.02 3.69 11.26
N HIS A 32 -0.63 3.84 10.09
CA HIS A 32 -0.80 5.14 9.44
C HIS A 32 -1.72 6.08 10.22
N LEU A 33 -2.78 5.55 10.84
CA LEU A 33 -3.67 6.35 11.69
C LEU A 33 -2.92 6.89 12.91
N ARG A 34 -2.15 6.05 13.61
CA ARG A 34 -1.34 6.50 14.75
C ARG A 34 -0.33 7.58 14.37
N LEU A 35 0.32 7.47 13.22
CA LEU A 35 1.21 8.52 12.73
C LEU A 35 0.48 9.85 12.48
N ARG A 36 -0.75 9.78 11.95
CA ARG A 36 -1.56 10.96 11.67
C ARG A 36 -2.07 11.62 12.93
N GLU A 37 -2.55 10.85 13.90
CA GLU A 37 -3.03 11.36 15.18
C GLU A 37 -1.94 12.12 15.95
N ASN A 38 -0.69 11.73 15.78
CA ASN A 38 0.46 12.30 16.49
C ASN A 38 1.28 13.28 15.65
N VAL A 39 0.74 13.80 14.53
CA VAL A 39 1.45 14.79 13.73
C VAL A 39 1.66 16.10 14.50
N TYR A 40 2.83 16.70 14.35
CA TYR A 40 3.12 18.03 14.88
C TYR A 40 3.59 18.97 13.76
N PRO A 41 2.99 20.17 13.60
CA PRO A 41 1.88 20.70 14.38
C PRO A 41 0.56 19.94 14.15
N PRO A 42 -0.41 20.01 15.08
CA PRO A 42 -1.69 19.32 14.94
C PRO A 42 -2.43 19.78 13.67
N ALA A 43 -2.96 18.84 12.90
CA ALA A 43 -3.75 19.13 11.70
C ALA A 43 -5.25 19.03 12.02
N SER A 44 -6.02 20.08 11.72
CA SER A 44 -7.48 20.12 11.95
C SER A 44 -8.31 19.46 10.84
N ASN A 45 -7.69 19.15 9.69
CA ASN A 45 -8.35 18.67 8.47
C ASN A 45 -7.69 17.41 7.89
N MET A 46 -7.09 16.57 8.73
CA MET A 46 -6.46 15.33 8.29
C MET A 46 -7.49 14.39 7.66
N LEU A 47 -7.29 14.02 6.39
CA LEU A 47 -8.17 13.08 5.70
C LEU A 47 -8.05 11.66 6.26
N LEU A 48 -9.13 10.90 6.20
CA LEU A 48 -9.13 9.49 6.58
C LEU A 48 -8.47 8.66 5.49
N LEU A 49 -7.60 7.73 5.91
CA LEU A 49 -6.97 6.80 4.99
C LEU A 49 -8.00 5.79 4.48
N VAL A 50 -8.28 5.78 3.18
CA VAL A 50 -9.21 4.83 2.56
C VAL A 50 -8.45 3.92 1.60
N ARG A 51 -8.69 2.61 1.70
CA ARG A 51 -8.09 1.63 0.79
C ARG A 51 -8.74 1.70 -0.58
N LYS A 52 -7.95 1.87 -1.65
CA LYS A 52 -8.41 1.73 -3.04
C LYS A 52 -7.62 0.63 -3.77
N ARG A 53 -8.30 -0.49 -4.06
CA ARG A 53 -7.74 -1.68 -4.74
C ARG A 53 -6.51 -2.25 -4.00
N ASN A 54 -5.30 -1.86 -4.39
CA ASN A 54 -4.02 -2.32 -3.84
C ASN A 54 -3.13 -1.18 -3.30
N ILE A 55 -3.68 0.02 -3.15
CA ILE A 55 -2.93 1.20 -2.71
C ILE A 55 -3.73 1.90 -1.60
N PHE A 56 -3.04 2.35 -0.56
CA PHE A 56 -3.59 3.23 0.46
C PHE A 56 -3.46 4.67 -0.03
N LEU A 57 -4.59 5.34 -0.23
CA LEU A 57 -4.64 6.72 -0.69
C LEU A 57 -5.14 7.62 0.45
N VAL A 58 -4.59 8.83 0.45
CA VAL A 58 -4.84 9.90 1.41
C VAL A 58 -5.84 10.88 0.83
#